data_AF-A0A2V6KT29-F1
#
_entry.id   AF-A0A2V6KT29-F1
#
_cell.length_a   1.000
_cell.length_b   1.000
_cell.length_c   1.000
_cell.angle_alpha   90.00
_cell.angle_beta   90.00
_cell.angle_gamma   90.00
#
_symmetry.space_group_name_H-M   'P 1'
#
loop_
_entity.id
_entity.type
_entity.pdbx_description
1 polymer ?
#
loop_
_entity_poly.entity_id
_entity_poly.type
_entity_poly.pdbx_seq_one_letter_code
_entity_poly.pdbx_strand_id
1 'polypeptide(L)'
;MDPKLRAGFNADFTREKYAALVRCVNETEKWPADFRISETPIFLTREFTDQVTRAANEIVALTRTPEFAKHAASAVPKELEVPNESGHPNFHVVDFAICTEGNRLVPRLIELQAFPSLFGFQLLLLGCIRKAYPVIPRNWTSSFGGI
;
A
#
# COMPACT_ATOMS: atom_id res chain seq x y z
N MET A 1 -3.22 14.89 4.61
CA MET A 1 -4.21 14.31 3.67
C MET A 1 -4.75 15.42 2.78
N ASP A 2 -5.16 15.13 1.55
CA ASP A 2 -5.78 16.12 0.66
C ASP A 2 -7.12 16.60 1.25
N PRO A 3 -7.24 17.88 1.64
CA PRO A 3 -8.41 18.36 2.38
C PRO A 3 -9.65 18.47 1.49
N LYS A 4 -9.48 18.75 0.18
CA LYS A 4 -10.61 18.92 -0.74
C LYS A 4 -11.28 17.58 -1.04
N LEU A 5 -10.48 16.56 -1.36
CA LEU A 5 -10.96 15.19 -1.58
C LEU A 5 -11.54 14.59 -0.30
N ARG A 6 -10.88 14.81 0.85
CA ARG A 6 -11.42 14.38 2.15
C ARG A 6 -12.79 14.99 2.43
N ALA A 7 -12.94 16.30 2.26
CA ALA A 7 -14.21 16.98 2.48
C ALA A 7 -15.29 16.50 1.50
N GLY A 8 -14.96 16.36 0.21
CA GLY A 8 -15.87 15.85 -0.81
C GLY A 8 -16.35 14.43 -0.53
N PHE A 9 -15.43 13.52 -0.16
CA PHE A 9 -15.78 12.16 0.23
C PHE A 9 -16.68 12.14 1.46
N ASN A 10 -16.36 12.92 2.51
CA ASN A 10 -17.15 12.95 3.74
C ASN A 10 -18.58 13.45 3.50
N ALA A 11 -18.77 14.43 2.61
CA ALA A 11 -20.10 14.94 2.26
C ALA A 11 -20.93 13.95 1.45
N ASP A 12 -20.27 13.09 0.67
CA ASP A 12 -20.91 12.10 -0.20
C ASP A 12 -21.11 10.73 0.50
N PHE A 13 -20.39 10.47 1.58
CA PHE A 13 -20.40 9.20 2.30
C PHE A 13 -21.78 8.90 2.90
N THR A 14 -22.25 7.66 2.73
CA THR A 14 -23.41 7.13 3.43
C THR A 14 -23.17 5.68 3.85
N ARG A 15 -23.92 5.19 4.85
CA ARG A 15 -23.84 3.78 5.29
C ARG A 15 -24.24 2.82 4.18
N GLU A 16 -25.14 3.22 3.30
CA GLU A 16 -25.62 2.43 2.16
C GLU A 16 -24.51 2.25 1.12
N LYS A 17 -23.71 3.30 0.85
CA LYS A 17 -22.54 3.19 -0.04
C LYS A 17 -21.45 2.30 0.54
N TYR A 18 -21.21 2.39 1.85
CA TYR A 18 -20.30 1.46 2.52
C TYR A 18 -20.80 0.01 2.47
N ALA A 19 -22.09 -0.22 2.71
CA ALA A 19 -22.69 -1.55 2.58
C ALA A 19 -22.59 -2.08 1.13
N ALA A 20 -22.70 -1.20 0.13
CA ALA A 20 -22.48 -1.55 -1.27
C ALA A 20 -21.01 -1.90 -1.57
N LEU A 21 -20.04 -1.20 -0.97
CA LEU A 21 -18.61 -1.56 -1.04
C LEU A 21 -18.38 -2.97 -0.47
N VAL A 22 -18.83 -3.23 0.76
CA VAL A 22 -18.64 -4.52 1.44
C VAL A 22 -19.28 -5.66 0.64
N ARG A 23 -20.50 -5.44 0.13
CA ARG A 23 -21.19 -6.40 -0.73
C ARG A 23 -20.41 -6.68 -2.02
N CYS A 24 -19.95 -5.63 -2.71
CA CYS A 24 -19.14 -5.79 -3.93
C CYS A 24 -17.91 -6.67 -3.68
N VAL A 25 -17.20 -6.44 -2.58
CA VAL A 25 -16.02 -7.25 -2.22
C VAL A 25 -16.42 -8.71 -1.95
N ASN A 26 -17.45 -8.93 -1.13
CA ASN A 26 -17.86 -10.27 -0.71
C ASN A 26 -18.53 -11.11 -1.80
N GLU A 27 -19.06 -10.48 -2.86
CA GLU A 27 -19.69 -11.16 -4.00
C GLU A 27 -18.73 -11.40 -5.17
N THR A 28 -17.48 -10.89 -5.11
CA THR A 28 -16.53 -11.04 -6.23
C THR A 28 -15.95 -12.45 -6.30
N GLU A 29 -15.73 -13.09 -5.16
CA GLU A 29 -15.13 -14.42 -5.07
C GLU A 29 -16.09 -15.41 -4.39
N LYS A 30 -15.74 -16.71 -4.44
CA LYS A 30 -16.55 -17.78 -3.83
C LYS A 30 -16.80 -17.56 -2.34
N TRP A 31 -15.82 -16.97 -1.64
CA TRP A 31 -15.86 -16.76 -0.20
C TRP A 31 -15.78 -15.27 0.11
N PRO A 32 -16.51 -14.80 1.14
CA PRO A 32 -16.43 -13.40 1.57
C PRO A 32 -15.05 -13.08 2.13
N ALA A 33 -14.73 -11.78 2.25
CA ALA A 33 -13.52 -11.35 2.92
C ALA A 33 -13.58 -11.68 4.42
N ASP A 34 -12.57 -12.39 4.93
CA ASP A 34 -12.44 -12.74 6.35
C ASP A 34 -11.89 -11.59 7.22
N PHE A 35 -11.82 -10.38 6.67
CA PHE A 35 -11.30 -9.19 7.32
C PHE A 35 -12.15 -7.96 7.03
N ARG A 36 -12.00 -6.93 7.87
CA ARG A 36 -12.79 -5.71 7.76
C ARG A 36 -12.29 -4.85 6.60
N ILE A 37 -13.23 -4.34 5.82
CA ILE A 37 -12.96 -3.35 4.76
C ILE A 37 -13.06 -1.96 5.37
N SER A 38 -12.07 -1.11 5.11
CA SER A 38 -12.14 0.29 5.54
C SER A 38 -13.31 0.99 4.86
N GLU A 39 -14.10 1.73 5.64
CA GLU A 39 -15.22 2.53 5.14
C GLU A 39 -14.78 3.71 4.28
N THR A 40 -13.52 4.15 4.45
CA THR A 40 -12.97 5.31 3.76
C THR A 40 -11.54 5.04 3.27
N PRO A 41 -11.19 5.49 2.05
CA PRO A 41 -9.81 5.49 1.59
C PRO A 41 -9.02 6.63 2.26
N ILE A 42 -7.69 6.57 2.12
CA ILE A 42 -6.80 7.69 2.46
C ILE A 42 -6.54 8.53 1.21
N PHE A 43 -6.53 9.86 1.37
CA PHE A 43 -6.22 10.79 0.29
C PHE A 43 -4.86 11.43 0.57
N LEU A 44 -3.82 10.91 -0.07
CA LEU A 44 -2.46 11.41 0.09
C LEU A 44 -2.27 12.70 -0.71
N THR A 45 -1.62 13.69 -0.10
CA THR A 45 -1.18 14.91 -0.80
C THR A 45 0.00 14.57 -1.71
N ARG A 46 0.19 15.33 -2.80
CA ARG A 46 1.38 15.20 -3.65
C ARG A 46 2.69 15.23 -2.87
N GLU A 47 2.86 16.16 -1.94
CA GLU A 47 4.07 16.27 -1.11
C GLU A 47 4.39 14.96 -0.36
N PHE A 48 3.42 14.41 0.37
CA PHE A 48 3.59 13.14 1.07
C PHE A 48 3.86 11.97 0.10
N THR A 49 3.14 11.92 -1.03
CA THR A 49 3.33 10.91 -2.06
C THR A 49 4.76 10.94 -2.63
N ASP A 50 5.29 12.11 -2.94
CA ASP A 50 6.65 12.28 -3.45
C ASP A 50 7.68 11.86 -2.39
N GLN A 51 7.44 12.21 -1.12
CA GLN A 51 8.31 11.83 -0.01
C GLN A 51 8.36 10.31 0.21
N VAL A 52 7.21 9.64 0.27
CA VAL A 52 7.15 8.19 0.51
C VAL A 52 7.69 7.40 -0.69
N THR A 53 7.42 7.85 -1.91
CA THR A 53 7.93 7.20 -3.13
C THR A 53 9.44 7.34 -3.24
N ARG A 54 9.99 8.53 -2.94
CA ARG A 54 11.44 8.74 -2.89
C ARG A 54 12.09 7.84 -1.83
N ALA A 55 11.56 7.83 -0.61
CA ALA A 55 12.08 6.99 0.47
C ALA A 55 12.04 5.50 0.11
N ALA A 56 10.95 5.02 -0.48
CA ALA A 56 10.83 3.64 -0.94
C ALA A 56 11.90 3.29 -1.99
N ASN A 57 12.09 4.15 -3.00
CA ASN A 57 13.07 3.95 -4.05
C ASN A 57 14.52 3.98 -3.52
N GLU A 58 14.82 4.88 -2.59
CA GLU A 58 16.13 4.95 -1.93
C GLU A 58 16.41 3.66 -1.13
N ILE A 59 15.43 3.17 -0.37
CA ILE A 59 15.56 1.90 0.36
C ILE A 59 15.77 0.72 -0.60
N VAL A 60 14.97 0.62 -1.66
CA VAL A 60 15.13 -0.41 -2.69
C VAL A 60 16.51 -0.35 -3.34
N ALA A 61 17.06 0.84 -3.57
CA ALA A 61 18.41 0.99 -4.10
C ALA A 61 19.47 0.49 -3.11
N LEU A 62 19.32 0.81 -1.82
CA LEU A 62 20.25 0.38 -0.77
C LEU A 62 20.24 -1.14 -0.57
N THR A 63 19.08 -1.81 -0.65
CA THR A 63 19.00 -3.28 -0.49
C THR A 63 19.60 -4.06 -1.67
N ARG A 64 19.96 -3.38 -2.76
CA ARG A 64 20.54 -3.98 -3.97
C ARG A 64 22.05 -3.80 -4.10
N THR A 65 22.71 -3.28 -3.06
CA THR A 65 24.16 -3.10 -3.08
C THR A 65 24.90 -4.36 -2.62
N PRO A 66 26.12 -4.63 -3.13
CA PRO A 66 26.96 -5.72 -2.63
C PRO A 66 27.27 -5.61 -1.13
N GLU A 67 27.41 -4.38 -0.63
CA GLU A 67 27.66 -4.10 0.78
C GLU A 67 26.49 -4.54 1.66
N PHE A 68 25.25 -4.26 1.22
CA PHE A 68 24.06 -4.73 1.90
C PHE A 68 23.98 -6.25 1.90
N ALA A 69 24.20 -6.90 0.74
CA ALA A 69 24.18 -8.37 0.64
C ALA A 69 25.19 -9.02 1.59
N LYS A 70 26.42 -8.48 1.66
CA LYS A 70 27.44 -8.96 2.60
C LYS A 70 27.03 -8.79 4.05
N HIS A 71 26.37 -7.67 4.40
CA HIS A 71 25.88 -7.43 5.76
C HIS A 71 24.73 -8.39 6.13
N ALA A 72 23.75 -8.53 5.22
CA ALA A 72 22.56 -9.34 5.41
C ALA A 72 22.85 -10.85 5.47
N ALA A 73 23.93 -11.33 4.83
CA ALA A 73 24.31 -12.75 4.84
C ALA A 73 24.48 -13.33 6.26
N SER A 74 24.81 -12.50 7.25
CA SER A 74 24.93 -12.94 8.65
C SER A 74 23.59 -13.04 9.40
N ALA A 75 22.49 -12.56 8.81
CA ALA A 75 21.18 -12.54 9.44
C ALA A 75 20.44 -13.89 9.37
N VAL A 76 20.80 -14.75 8.42
CA VAL A 76 20.22 -16.09 8.26
C VAL A 76 21.14 -17.10 8.97
N PRO A 77 20.63 -17.87 9.94
CA PRO A 77 21.38 -18.98 10.53
C PRO A 77 21.82 -19.97 9.45
N LYS A 78 23.05 -20.49 9.56
CA LYS A 78 23.62 -21.44 8.57
C LYS A 78 22.71 -22.62 8.25
N GLU A 79 21.93 -23.07 9.23
CA GLU A 79 21.05 -24.24 9.11
C GLU A 79 19.78 -23.94 8.31
N LEU A 80 19.51 -22.67 8.03
CA LEU A 80 18.40 -22.17 7.22
C LEU A 80 18.86 -21.62 5.86
N GLU A 81 20.16 -21.76 5.52
CA GLU A 81 20.66 -21.37 4.21
C GLU A 81 20.05 -22.23 3.10
N VAL A 82 19.47 -21.57 2.10
CA VAL A 82 18.90 -22.24 0.91
C VAL A 82 19.87 -22.08 -0.26
N PRO A 83 20.30 -23.16 -0.92
CA PRO A 83 21.23 -23.06 -2.05
C PRO A 83 20.60 -22.34 -3.24
N ASN A 84 21.44 -21.67 -4.04
CA ASN A 84 21.05 -20.96 -5.26
C ASN A 84 20.04 -19.81 -5.06
N GLU A 85 20.17 -19.05 -3.97
CA GLU A 85 19.45 -17.79 -3.80
C GLU A 85 19.74 -16.82 -4.95
N SER A 86 18.71 -16.11 -5.41
CA SER A 86 18.86 -15.07 -6.42
C SER A 86 19.60 -13.85 -5.86
N GLY A 87 20.40 -13.16 -6.67
CA GLY A 87 21.18 -11.99 -6.22
C GLY A 87 20.34 -10.79 -5.75
N HIS A 88 19.02 -10.83 -5.92
CA HIS A 88 18.05 -9.89 -5.36
C HIS A 88 16.67 -10.56 -5.27
N PRO A 89 15.73 -10.04 -4.47
CA PRO A 89 14.37 -10.58 -4.43
C PRO A 89 13.61 -10.26 -5.73
N ASN A 90 12.64 -11.11 -6.07
CA ASN A 90 11.73 -10.89 -7.22
C ASN A 90 10.67 -9.82 -6.93
N PHE A 91 10.33 -9.64 -5.66
CA PHE A 91 9.36 -8.65 -5.18
C PHE A 91 9.99 -7.87 -4.02
N HIS A 92 9.58 -6.61 -3.87
CA HIS A 92 9.98 -5.80 -2.72
C HIS A 92 8.82 -4.94 -2.28
N VAL A 93 8.48 -5.03 -1.01
CA VAL A 93 7.43 -4.27 -0.35
C VAL A 93 8.08 -3.48 0.76
N VAL A 94 7.77 -2.18 0.81
CA VAL A 94 8.29 -1.25 1.82
C VAL A 94 7.10 -0.65 2.55
N ASP A 95 6.93 -1.06 3.79
CA ASP A 95 5.79 -0.63 4.60
C ASP A 95 6.14 0.62 5.40
N PHE A 96 5.28 1.64 5.27
CA PHE A 96 5.42 2.89 5.98
C PHE A 96 4.22 3.17 6.88
N ALA A 97 4.49 3.58 8.12
CA ALA A 97 3.52 4.29 8.94
C ALA A 97 3.44 5.76 8.51
N ILE A 98 2.23 6.33 8.60
CA ILE A 98 2.01 7.77 8.49
C ILE A 98 2.11 8.36 9.90
N CYS A 99 3.19 9.07 10.17
CA CYS A 99 3.46 9.72 11.46
C CYS A 99 3.30 11.23 11.38
N THR A 100 3.45 11.91 12.51
CA THR A 100 3.39 13.38 12.60
C THR A 100 4.67 13.94 13.19
N GLU A 101 5.20 14.99 12.57
CA GLU A 101 6.29 15.81 13.07
C GLU A 101 5.87 17.28 13.06
N GLY A 102 5.64 17.84 14.25
CA GLY A 102 4.98 19.13 14.38
C GLY A 102 3.60 19.09 13.71
N ASN A 103 3.42 19.90 12.66
CA ASN A 103 2.17 19.98 11.91
C ASN A 103 2.23 19.24 10.55
N ARG A 104 3.27 18.44 10.29
CA ARG A 104 3.48 17.75 9.01
C ARG A 104 3.33 16.24 9.16
N LEU A 105 2.75 15.60 8.15
CA LEU A 105 2.74 14.13 8.04
C LEU A 105 4.07 13.67 7.44
N VAL A 106 4.65 12.62 8.00
CA VAL A 106 5.91 12.03 7.50
C VAL A 106 5.82 10.49 7.44
N PRO A 107 6.39 9.84 6.41
CA PRO A 107 6.47 8.38 6.36
C PRO A 107 7.58 7.87 7.28
N ARG A 108 7.31 6.80 8.03
CA ARG A 108 8.30 6.08 8.85
C ARG A 108 8.33 4.61 8.47
N LEU A 109 9.51 4.09 8.15
CA LEU A 109 9.69 2.69 7.79
C LEU A 109 9.24 1.79 8.95
N ILE A 110 8.43 0.79 8.62
CA ILE A 110 7.98 -0.26 9.54
C ILE A 110 8.67 -1.56 9.21
N GLU A 111 8.58 -2.01 7.95
CA GLU A 111 9.05 -3.33 7.54
C GLU A 111 9.46 -3.35 6.06
N LEU A 112 10.38 -4.27 5.73
CA LEU A 112 10.73 -4.65 4.36
C LEU A 112 10.35 -6.11 4.15
N GLN A 113 9.61 -6.40 3.08
CA GLN A 113 9.17 -7.75 2.75
C GLN A 113 9.50 -8.08 1.29
N ALA A 114 9.74 -9.38 1.02
CA ALA A 114 10.12 -9.88 -0.30
C ALA A 114 9.10 -10.86 -0.90
N PHE A 115 7.87 -10.91 -0.37
CA PHE A 115 6.81 -11.79 -0.85
C PHE A 115 5.59 -10.99 -1.37
N PRO A 116 4.94 -11.44 -2.46
CA PRO A 116 3.85 -10.69 -3.09
C PRO A 116 2.48 -11.05 -2.50
N SER A 117 2.09 -10.45 -1.39
CA SER A 117 0.73 -10.59 -0.84
C SER A 117 -0.17 -9.39 -1.15
N LEU A 118 -1.49 -9.61 -1.20
CA LEU A 118 -2.55 -8.59 -1.29
C LEU A 118 -2.65 -7.74 -2.57
N PHE A 119 -1.68 -7.77 -3.49
CA PHE A 119 -1.73 -6.95 -4.73
C PHE A 119 -3.01 -7.16 -5.57
N GLY A 120 -3.44 -8.41 -5.76
CA GLY A 120 -4.68 -8.70 -6.48
C GLY A 120 -5.92 -8.17 -5.74
N PHE A 121 -5.93 -8.30 -4.41
CA PHE A 121 -7.00 -7.78 -3.57
C PHE A 121 -7.07 -6.24 -3.62
N GLN A 122 -5.93 -5.55 -3.65
CA GLN A 122 -5.89 -4.08 -3.77
C GLN A 122 -6.56 -3.60 -5.07
N LEU A 123 -6.31 -4.28 -6.19
CA LEU A 123 -6.94 -3.94 -7.48
C LEU A 123 -8.45 -4.21 -7.46
N LEU A 124 -8.87 -5.36 -6.91
CA LEU A 124 -10.27 -5.70 -6.69
C LEU A 124 -10.98 -4.62 -5.85
N LEU A 125 -10.37 -4.27 -4.71
CA LEU A 125 -10.90 -3.27 -3.79
C LEU A 125 -11.02 -1.90 -4.46
N LEU A 126 -10.02 -1.48 -5.24
CA LEU A 126 -10.08 -0.24 -6.02
C LEU A 126 -11.28 -0.25 -6.98
N GLY A 127 -11.54 -1.38 -7.66
CA GLY A 127 -12.71 -1.55 -8.51
C GLY A 127 -14.02 -1.38 -7.75
N CYS A 128 -14.16 -2.01 -6.58
CA CYS A 128 -15.34 -1.87 -5.74
C CYS A 128 -15.51 -0.46 -5.14
N ILE A 129 -14.43 0.19 -4.70
CA ILE A 129 -14.44 1.59 -4.25
C ILE A 129 -14.94 2.51 -5.35
N ARG A 130 -14.47 2.34 -6.60
CA ARG A 130 -14.91 3.15 -7.74
C ARG A 130 -16.40 2.99 -8.06
N LYS A 131 -16.96 1.79 -7.84
CA LYS A 131 -18.41 1.54 -8.00
C LYS A 131 -19.21 2.21 -6.87
N ALA A 132 -18.75 2.08 -5.63
CA ALA A 132 -19.46 2.58 -4.45
C ALA A 132 -19.38 4.11 -4.28
N TYR A 133 -18.25 4.72 -4.67
CA TYR A 133 -17.93 6.13 -4.42
C TYR A 133 -17.50 6.84 -5.71
N PRO A 134 -18.45 7.15 -6.61
CA PRO A 134 -18.16 7.87 -7.86
C PRO A 134 -17.65 9.30 -7.65
N VAL A 135 -17.79 9.85 -6.43
CA VAL A 135 -17.23 11.14 -6.03
C VAL A 135 -15.70 11.17 -6.10
N ILE A 136 -15.04 10.01 -6.01
CA ILE A 136 -13.58 9.92 -6.15
C ILE A 136 -13.23 10.05 -7.63
N PRO A 137 -12.47 11.07 -8.06
CA PRO A 137 -12.14 11.26 -9.46
C PRO A 137 -11.31 10.10 -10.01
N ARG A 138 -11.54 9.71 -11.26
CA ARG A 138 -10.89 8.53 -11.88
C ARG A 138 -9.37 8.59 -11.93
N ASN A 139 -8.80 9.80 -11.98
CA ASN A 139 -7.36 10.04 -11.99
C ASN A 139 -6.72 9.94 -10.59
N TRP A 140 -7.51 9.72 -9.53
CA TRP A 140 -7.00 9.27 -8.23
C TRP A 140 -6.98 7.75 -8.21
N THR A 141 -5.77 7.19 -8.12
CA THR A 141 -5.55 5.74 -8.09
C THR A 141 -4.80 5.36 -6.81
N SER A 142 -4.82 4.09 -6.46
CA SER A 142 -4.02 3.53 -5.37
C SER A 142 -2.56 3.29 -5.77
N SER A 143 -2.18 3.62 -7.01
CA SER A 143 -0.88 3.32 -7.61
C SER A 143 -0.11 4.62 -7.86
N PHE A 144 1.13 4.72 -7.38
CA PHE A 144 1.96 5.91 -7.63
C PHE A 144 2.51 6.00 -9.07
N GLY A 145 2.45 4.90 -9.84
CA GLY A 145 2.95 4.82 -11.22
C GLY A 145 1.90 4.98 -12.33
N GLY A 146 0.65 5.36 -12.00
CA GLY A 146 -0.39 5.62 -13.01
C GLY A 146 -1.09 4.39 -13.60
N ILE A 147 -0.97 3.22 -12.95
CA ILE A 147 -1.76 2.01 -13.23
C ILE A 147 -3.13 2.12 -12.53
#